data_AF-A0A7V2F158-F1
#
_entry.id   AF-A0A7V2F158-F1
#
_cell.length_a   1.000
_cell.length_b   1.000
_cell.length_c   1.000
_cell.angle_alpha   90.00
_cell.angle_beta   90.00
_cell.angle_gamma   90.00
#
_symmetry.space_group_name_H-M   'P 1'
#
loop_
_entity.id
_entity.type
_entity.pdbx_description
1 polymer ?
#
loop_
_entity_poly.entity_id
_entity_poly.type
_entity_poly.pdbx_seq_one_letter_code
_entity_poly.pdbx_strand_id
1 'polypeptide(L)'
;MKNNNLLAWKWPTILVFVRFLLALVLQLMVTILYVLLGYPAPLQSAGHWFTVYGSLIDIGCLLLIAWQVRKEGKTLWDLVNFNKSKALKSILTGLLYTLLFFPISMIGTTASTYITYGTFEPKQIMGGLPLWGALFSVLVYPLLWAFTEQLTYQGYSLPRLEKAFSSKWIAIAIVS
;
A
#
# COMPACT_ATOMS: atom_id res chain seq x y z
N MET A 1 12.95 32.16 13.53
CA MET A 1 11.96 31.21 12.99
C MET A 1 12.14 31.17 11.47
N LYS A 2 12.91 30.21 10.95
CA LYS A 2 13.44 30.23 9.57
C LYS A 2 12.52 29.42 8.64
N ASN A 3 11.80 30.12 7.76
CA ASN A 3 11.36 29.72 6.41
C ASN A 3 11.08 28.22 6.09
N ASN A 4 10.24 27.53 6.87
CA ASN A 4 9.94 26.10 6.67
C ASN A 4 8.83 25.78 5.63
N ASN A 5 8.17 26.78 5.03
CA ASN A 5 7.03 26.52 4.13
C ASN A 5 7.44 25.94 2.76
N LEU A 6 8.63 26.24 2.24
CA LEU A 6 9.06 25.78 0.90
C LEU A 6 9.44 24.29 0.83
N LEU A 7 9.64 23.63 1.97
CA LEU A 7 9.96 22.19 2.07
C LEU A 7 8.79 21.36 2.62
N ALA A 8 7.68 21.99 3.03
CA ALA A 8 6.56 21.32 3.67
C ALA A 8 5.83 20.32 2.73
N TRP A 9 5.84 20.58 1.42
CA TRP A 9 5.20 19.72 0.41
C TRP A 9 6.12 18.61 -0.12
N LYS A 10 7.44 18.81 -0.12
CA LYS A 10 8.40 17.91 -0.79
C LYS A 10 8.34 16.49 -0.24
N TRP A 11 8.45 16.34 1.08
CA TRP A 11 8.44 15.03 1.73
C TRP A 11 7.10 14.29 1.59
N PRO A 12 5.94 14.93 1.82
CA PRO A 12 4.63 14.33 1.51
C PRO A 12 4.53 13.83 0.07
N THR A 13 4.91 14.64 -0.94
CA THR A 13 4.85 14.21 -2.34
C THR A 13 5.81 13.06 -2.62
N ILE A 14 7.06 13.12 -2.13
CA ILE A 14 8.02 12.03 -2.30
C ILE A 14 7.47 10.73 -1.71
N LEU A 15 6.91 10.76 -0.49
CA LEU A 15 6.40 9.58 0.19
C LEU A 15 5.23 8.90 -0.54
N VAL A 16 4.42 9.66 -1.29
CA VAL A 16 3.40 9.07 -2.17
C VAL A 16 4.04 8.17 -3.23
N PHE A 17 5.13 8.63 -3.87
CA PHE A 17 5.80 7.90 -4.93
C PHE A 17 6.83 6.86 -4.45
N VAL A 18 7.32 6.98 -3.21
CA VAL A 18 8.31 6.06 -2.63
C VAL A 18 7.82 4.61 -2.67
N ARG A 19 6.53 4.38 -2.41
CA ARG A 19 5.96 3.03 -2.44
C ARG A 19 6.14 2.39 -3.83
N PHE A 20 5.86 3.14 -4.88
CA PHE A 20 6.04 2.70 -6.27
C PHE A 20 7.51 2.44 -6.60
N LEU A 21 8.41 3.33 -6.19
CA LEU A 21 9.85 3.17 -6.42
C LEU A 21 10.41 1.93 -5.70
N LEU A 22 10.03 1.71 -4.44
CA LEU A 22 10.39 0.52 -3.68
C LEU A 22 9.83 -0.76 -4.32
N ALA A 23 8.60 -0.71 -4.83
CA ALA A 23 8.00 -1.83 -5.56
C ALA A 23 8.80 -2.20 -6.80
N LEU A 24 9.18 -1.20 -7.59
CA LEU A 24 9.96 -1.39 -8.80
C LEU A 24 11.34 -1.97 -8.46
N VAL A 25 12.05 -1.42 -7.48
CA VAL A 25 13.37 -1.91 -7.06
C VAL A 25 13.30 -3.34 -6.57
N LEU A 26 12.39 -3.66 -5.66
CA LEU A 26 12.28 -5.03 -5.12
C LEU A 26 11.81 -6.04 -6.17
N GLN A 27 10.85 -5.68 -7.02
CA GLN A 27 10.43 -6.52 -8.14
C GLN A 27 11.62 -6.83 -9.06
N LEU A 28 12.42 -5.83 -9.42
CA LEU A 28 13.60 -6.03 -10.26
C LEU A 28 14.66 -6.88 -9.56
N MET A 29 14.94 -6.66 -8.28
CA MET A 29 15.89 -7.46 -7.51
C MET A 29 15.49 -8.94 -7.47
N VAL A 30 14.23 -9.24 -7.18
CA VAL A 30 13.73 -10.63 -7.18
C VAL A 30 13.74 -11.22 -8.59
N THR A 31 13.39 -10.42 -9.61
CA THR A 31 13.47 -10.85 -11.01
C THR A 31 14.90 -11.22 -11.41
N ILE A 32 15.90 -10.41 -11.04
CA ILE A 32 17.32 -10.67 -11.30
C ILE A 32 17.75 -11.98 -10.63
N LEU A 33 17.32 -12.24 -9.39
CA LEU A 33 17.59 -13.51 -8.73
C LEU A 33 17.05 -14.70 -9.55
N TYR A 34 15.81 -14.61 -10.04
CA TYR A 34 15.23 -15.66 -10.89
C TYR A 34 15.93 -15.81 -12.25
N VAL A 35 16.45 -14.71 -12.83
CA VAL A 35 17.30 -14.76 -14.04
C VAL A 35 18.59 -15.54 -13.75
N LEU A 36 19.26 -15.22 -12.63
CA LEU A 36 20.50 -15.89 -12.23
C LEU A 36 20.30 -17.38 -11.91
N LEU A 37 19.12 -17.76 -11.46
CA LEU A 37 18.73 -19.15 -11.20
C LEU A 37 18.26 -19.90 -12.46
N GLY A 38 18.22 -19.24 -13.64
CA GLY A 38 17.89 -19.87 -14.91
C GLY A 38 16.41 -20.20 -15.10
N TYR A 39 15.50 -19.51 -14.42
CA TYR A 39 14.07 -19.75 -14.58
C TYR A 39 13.57 -19.27 -15.96
N PRO A 40 12.62 -19.99 -16.59
CA PRO A 40 12.14 -19.68 -17.94
C PRO A 40 11.30 -18.38 -18.01
N ALA A 41 10.68 -18.00 -16.89
CA ALA A 41 9.83 -16.80 -16.79
C ALA A 41 10.13 -16.01 -15.51
N PRO A 42 11.27 -15.30 -15.43
CA PRO A 42 11.75 -14.69 -14.19
C PRO A 42 10.83 -13.60 -13.62
N LEU A 43 10.25 -12.77 -14.49
CA LEU A 43 9.38 -11.66 -14.07
C LEU A 43 8.08 -12.18 -13.44
N GLN A 44 7.47 -13.18 -14.07
CA GLN A 44 6.25 -13.84 -13.58
C GLN A 44 6.52 -14.59 -12.28
N SER A 45 7.65 -15.31 -12.21
CA SER A 45 8.07 -16.05 -11.01
C SER A 45 8.31 -15.11 -9.83
N ALA A 46 8.90 -13.94 -10.07
CA ALA A 46 9.03 -12.89 -9.06
C ALA A 46 7.66 -12.33 -8.63
N GLY A 47 6.71 -12.16 -9.57
CA GLY A 47 5.36 -11.68 -9.28
C GLY A 47 4.60 -12.54 -8.26
N HIS A 48 4.88 -13.84 -8.20
CA HIS A 48 4.29 -14.75 -7.21
C HIS A 48 4.63 -14.37 -5.77
N TRP A 49 5.80 -13.76 -5.53
CA TRP A 49 6.28 -13.38 -4.20
C TRP A 49 5.91 -11.94 -3.81
N PHE A 50 5.09 -11.26 -4.61
CA PHE A 50 4.75 -9.85 -4.44
C PHE A 50 4.24 -9.50 -3.05
N THR A 51 3.38 -10.31 -2.47
CA THR A 51 2.83 -10.11 -1.12
C THR A 51 3.89 -10.24 -0.02
N VAL A 52 4.93 -11.05 -0.26
CA VAL A 52 6.02 -11.28 0.70
C VAL A 52 7.00 -10.13 0.67
N TYR A 53 7.63 -9.83 -0.47
CA TYR A 53 8.52 -8.66 -0.54
C TYR A 53 7.75 -7.33 -0.52
N GLY A 54 6.46 -7.35 -0.83
CA GLY A 54 5.56 -6.20 -0.66
C GLY A 54 5.48 -5.76 0.80
N SER A 55 5.61 -6.70 1.74
CA SER A 55 5.76 -6.37 3.15
C SER A 55 7.05 -5.60 3.45
N LEU A 56 8.12 -5.82 2.68
CA LEU A 56 9.35 -5.02 2.78
C LEU A 56 9.16 -3.61 2.24
N ILE A 57 8.36 -3.45 1.18
CA ILE A 57 7.92 -2.12 0.69
C ILE A 57 7.19 -1.40 1.82
N ASP A 58 6.23 -2.08 2.44
CA ASP A 58 5.40 -1.52 3.50
C ASP A 58 6.24 -1.07 4.71
N ILE A 59 7.12 -1.97 5.19
CA ILE A 59 8.04 -1.67 6.28
C ILE A 59 8.97 -0.52 5.90
N GLY A 60 9.50 -0.48 4.67
CA GLY A 60 10.32 0.61 4.18
C GLY A 60 9.59 1.96 4.23
N CYS A 61 8.34 2.01 3.75
CA CYS A 61 7.50 3.20 3.85
C CYS A 61 7.25 3.62 5.30
N LEU A 62 6.88 2.68 6.17
CA LEU A 62 6.65 2.95 7.60
C LEU A 62 7.89 3.50 8.30
N LEU A 63 9.08 2.95 8.00
CA LEU A 63 10.35 3.41 8.55
C LEU A 63 10.67 4.84 8.09
N LEU A 64 10.44 5.16 6.81
CA LEU A 64 10.65 6.50 6.28
C LEU A 64 9.70 7.52 6.90
N ILE A 65 8.42 7.18 7.06
CA ILE A 65 7.44 8.03 7.76
C ILE A 65 7.85 8.18 9.23
N ALA A 66 8.21 7.09 9.92
CA ALA A 66 8.64 7.13 11.32
C ALA A 66 9.84 8.05 11.51
N TRP A 67 10.84 7.95 10.64
CA TRP A 67 12.00 8.83 10.65
C TRP A 67 11.62 10.29 10.45
N GLN A 68 10.75 10.57 9.48
CA GLN A 68 10.37 11.93 9.15
C GLN A 68 9.51 12.58 10.25
N VAL A 69 8.58 11.82 10.84
CA VAL A 69 7.71 12.28 11.92
C VAL A 69 8.50 12.45 13.24
N ARG A 70 9.52 11.62 13.48
CA ARG A 70 10.44 11.79 14.63
C ARG A 70 11.23 13.09 14.58
N LYS A 71 11.59 13.59 13.39
CA LYS A 71 12.20 14.93 13.25
C LYS A 71 11.25 16.06 13.64
N GLU A 72 9.94 15.81 13.58
CA GLU A 72 8.91 16.74 14.03
C GLU A 72 8.59 16.56 15.53
N GLY A 73 9.31 15.71 16.25
CA GLY A 73 9.07 15.40 17.67
C GLY A 73 7.82 14.55 17.91
N LYS A 74 7.33 13.86 16.89
CA LYS A 74 6.12 13.03 16.92
C LYS A 74 6.46 11.55 16.70
N THR A 75 5.47 10.70 16.93
CA THR A 75 5.49 9.25 16.68
C THR A 75 4.49 8.87 15.60
N LEU A 76 4.58 7.63 15.09
CA LEU A 76 3.58 7.10 14.15
C LEU A 76 2.18 7.08 14.75
N TRP A 77 2.06 6.83 16.06
CA TRP A 77 0.78 6.82 16.77
C TRP A 77 0.11 8.19 16.77
N ASP A 78 0.88 9.29 16.73
CA ASP A 78 0.32 10.65 16.65
C ASP A 78 -0.33 10.93 15.28
N LEU A 79 -0.04 10.12 14.26
CA LEU A 79 -0.76 10.16 12.97
C LEU A 79 -2.08 9.37 13.04
N VAL A 80 -2.16 8.39 13.94
CA VAL A 80 -3.36 7.58 14.14
C VAL A 80 -4.27 8.36 15.09
N ASN A 81 -5.24 9.10 14.54
CA ASN A 81 -6.23 9.83 15.32
C ASN A 81 -7.27 8.87 15.96
N PHE A 82 -6.79 7.98 16.83
CA PHE A 82 -7.57 6.89 17.41
C PHE A 82 -8.53 7.41 18.47
N ASN A 83 -9.83 7.33 18.18
CA ASN A 83 -10.87 7.71 19.13
C ASN A 83 -11.57 6.48 19.71
N LYS A 84 -11.26 6.16 20.98
CA LYS A 84 -11.83 5.00 21.70
C LYS A 84 -13.36 4.99 21.72
N SER A 85 -14.02 6.15 21.81
CA SER A 85 -15.49 6.22 21.86
C SER A 85 -16.15 5.88 20.52
N LYS A 86 -15.41 5.99 19.41
CA LYS A 86 -15.87 5.67 18.06
C LYS A 86 -15.27 4.37 17.50
N ALA A 87 -14.34 3.73 18.23
CA ALA A 87 -13.61 2.57 17.74
C ALA A 87 -14.54 1.43 17.30
N LEU A 88 -15.52 1.06 18.12
CA LEU A 88 -16.48 0.00 17.76
C LEU A 88 -17.30 0.37 16.52
N LYS A 89 -17.77 1.62 16.43
CA LYS A 89 -18.50 2.10 15.25
C LYS A 89 -17.62 2.04 14.00
N SER A 90 -16.37 2.50 14.08
CA SER A 90 -15.41 2.45 12.98
C SER A 90 -15.11 1.01 12.54
N ILE A 91 -14.94 0.07 13.48
CA ILE A 91 -14.74 -1.35 13.17
C ILE A 91 -15.97 -1.94 12.49
N LEU A 92 -17.17 -1.72 13.02
CA LEU A 92 -18.42 -2.23 12.44
C LEU A 92 -18.68 -1.63 11.05
N THR A 93 -18.43 -0.34 10.86
CA THR A 93 -18.55 0.31 9.56
C THR A 93 -17.52 -0.24 8.56
N GLY A 94 -16.28 -0.46 9.00
CA GLY A 94 -15.25 -1.11 8.18
C GLY A 94 -15.67 -2.51 7.76
N LEU A 95 -16.14 -3.33 8.70
CA LEU A 95 -16.63 -4.68 8.42
C LEU A 95 -17.82 -4.68 7.47
N LEU A 96 -18.78 -3.77 7.65
CA LEU A 96 -19.92 -3.60 6.76
C LEU A 96 -19.47 -3.26 5.34
N TYR A 97 -18.53 -2.32 5.19
CA TYR A 97 -17.98 -1.97 3.88
C TYR A 97 -17.21 -3.13 3.26
N THR A 98 -16.40 -3.86 4.02
CA THR A 98 -15.74 -5.06 3.53
C THR A 98 -16.77 -6.08 3.04
N LEU A 99 -17.83 -6.35 3.81
CA LEU A 99 -18.88 -7.31 3.43
C LEU A 99 -19.67 -6.85 2.19
N LEU A 100 -19.86 -5.54 2.01
CA LEU A 100 -20.56 -4.97 0.86
C LEU A 100 -19.70 -4.97 -0.40
N PHE A 101 -18.45 -4.49 -0.31
CA PHE A 101 -17.59 -4.30 -1.47
C PHE A 101 -16.86 -5.58 -1.88
N PHE A 102 -16.64 -6.53 -0.97
CA PHE A 102 -16.04 -7.82 -1.31
C PHE A 102 -16.79 -8.58 -2.42
N PRO A 103 -18.12 -8.86 -2.31
CA PRO A 103 -18.84 -9.56 -3.38
C PRO A 103 -18.87 -8.74 -4.68
N ILE A 104 -18.97 -7.41 -4.60
CA ILE A 104 -18.91 -6.53 -5.77
C ILE A 104 -17.55 -6.68 -6.48
N SER A 105 -16.45 -6.68 -5.72
CA SER A 105 -15.11 -6.85 -6.28
C SER A 105 -14.90 -8.23 -6.90
N MET A 106 -15.45 -9.29 -6.29
CA MET A 106 -15.40 -10.65 -6.83
C MET A 106 -16.19 -10.76 -8.13
N ILE A 107 -17.42 -10.25 -8.17
CA ILE A 107 -18.25 -10.24 -9.38
C ILE A 107 -17.57 -9.43 -10.48
N GLY A 108 -17.06 -8.24 -10.16
CA GLY A 108 -16.37 -7.39 -11.12
C GLY A 108 -15.12 -8.05 -11.71
N THR A 109 -14.30 -8.70 -10.87
CA THR A 109 -13.09 -9.41 -11.30
C THR A 109 -13.44 -10.59 -12.20
N THR A 110 -14.43 -11.41 -11.81
CA THR A 110 -14.88 -12.57 -12.58
C THR A 110 -15.49 -12.14 -13.92
N ALA A 111 -16.36 -11.12 -13.92
CA ALA A 111 -16.98 -10.59 -15.13
C ALA A 111 -15.94 -9.98 -16.08
N SER A 112 -14.99 -9.20 -15.56
CA SER A 112 -13.91 -8.64 -16.37
C SER A 112 -13.04 -9.74 -16.96
N THR A 113 -12.72 -10.78 -16.19
CA THR A 113 -11.94 -11.92 -16.69
C THR A 113 -12.68 -12.64 -17.82
N TYR A 114 -13.98 -12.84 -17.66
CA TYR A 114 -14.81 -13.47 -18.69
C TYR A 114 -14.84 -12.64 -19.98
N ILE A 115 -15.01 -11.32 -19.88
CA ILE A 115 -15.02 -10.42 -21.04
C ILE A 115 -13.67 -10.40 -21.75
N THR A 116 -12.55 -10.39 -21.01
CA THR A 116 -11.22 -10.25 -21.59
C THR A 116 -10.63 -11.58 -22.09
N TYR A 117 -10.85 -12.67 -21.36
CA TYR A 117 -10.18 -13.95 -21.59
C TYR A 117 -11.13 -15.12 -21.92
N GLY A 118 -12.45 -14.91 -21.85
CA GLY A 118 -13.44 -15.96 -22.08
C GLY A 118 -13.53 -17.01 -20.97
N THR A 119 -12.86 -16.78 -19.82
CA THR A 119 -12.83 -17.70 -18.69
C THR A 119 -13.36 -17.04 -17.42
N PHE A 120 -14.04 -17.81 -16.57
CA PHE A 120 -14.46 -17.32 -15.24
C PHE A 120 -13.34 -17.38 -14.21
N GLU A 121 -12.33 -18.22 -14.44
CA GLU A 121 -11.18 -18.30 -13.56
C GLU A 121 -10.22 -17.15 -13.86
N PRO A 122 -9.99 -16.24 -12.89
CA PRO A 122 -8.96 -15.22 -13.05
C PRO A 122 -7.61 -15.92 -13.19
N LYS A 123 -6.88 -15.62 -14.27
CA LYS A 123 -5.50 -16.05 -14.41
C LYS A 123 -4.73 -15.46 -13.23
N GLN A 124 -4.39 -16.31 -12.25
CA GLN A 124 -3.67 -15.85 -11.07
C GLN A 124 -2.28 -15.40 -11.51
N ILE A 125 -2.03 -14.09 -11.44
CA ILE A 125 -0.70 -13.51 -11.59
C ILE A 125 0.17 -13.85 -10.37
N MET A 126 -0.46 -14.25 -9.26
CA MET A 126 0.17 -14.69 -8.01
C MET A 126 -0.21 -16.15 -7.74
N GLY A 127 0.47 -17.09 -8.40
CA GLY A 127 0.27 -18.53 -8.21
C GLY A 127 1.53 -19.24 -7.71
N GLY A 128 1.44 -20.51 -7.29
CA GLY A 128 2.63 -21.35 -7.07
C GLY A 128 3.50 -21.01 -5.85
N LEU A 129 2.96 -20.33 -4.84
CA LEU A 129 3.64 -20.16 -3.55
C LEU A 129 3.55 -21.44 -2.70
N PRO A 130 4.59 -21.76 -1.89
CA PRO A 130 4.46 -22.76 -0.84
C PRO A 130 3.40 -22.34 0.19
N LEU A 131 2.83 -23.29 0.94
CA LEU A 131 1.72 -23.06 1.87
C LEU A 131 1.98 -21.88 2.82
N TRP A 132 3.20 -21.76 3.36
CA TRP A 132 3.54 -20.66 4.26
C TRP A 132 3.46 -19.29 3.58
N GLY A 133 3.86 -19.19 2.30
CA GLY A 133 3.81 -17.96 1.53
C GLY A 133 2.37 -17.58 1.21
N ALA A 134 1.53 -18.57 0.89
CA ALA A 134 0.09 -18.36 0.71
C ALA A 134 -0.58 -17.88 2.01
N LEU A 135 -0.31 -18.53 3.14
CA LEU A 135 -0.86 -18.13 4.45
C LEU A 135 -0.40 -16.72 4.83
N PHE A 136 0.87 -16.39 4.63
CA PHE A 136 1.39 -15.05 4.86
C PHE A 136 0.67 -14.00 4.00
N SER A 137 0.47 -14.30 2.72
CA SER A 137 -0.19 -13.42 1.74
C SER A 137 -1.63 -13.08 2.09
N VAL A 138 -2.34 -14.01 2.74
CA VAL A 138 -3.74 -13.83 3.11
C VAL A 138 -3.89 -13.22 4.51
N LEU A 139 -3.05 -13.63 5.46
CA LEU A 139 -3.23 -13.28 6.87
C LEU A 139 -2.44 -12.03 7.29
N VAL A 140 -1.23 -11.85 6.77
CA VAL A 140 -0.30 -10.82 7.26
C VAL A 140 -0.27 -9.63 6.32
N TYR A 141 -0.07 -9.89 5.03
CA TYR A 141 0.14 -8.82 4.04
C TYR A 141 -1.02 -7.81 3.97
N PRO A 142 -2.31 -8.21 3.93
CA PRO A 142 -3.41 -7.25 3.80
C PRO A 142 -3.51 -6.31 5.00
N LEU A 143 -3.19 -6.80 6.21
CA LEU A 143 -3.15 -5.97 7.41
C LEU A 143 -2.01 -4.95 7.33
N LEU A 144 -0.81 -5.41 7.03
CA LEU A 144 0.37 -4.55 6.94
C LEU A 144 0.20 -3.49 5.84
N TRP A 145 -0.30 -3.90 4.68
CA TRP A 145 -0.61 -3.02 3.57
C TRP A 145 -1.65 -1.97 3.96
N ALA A 146 -2.79 -2.37 4.52
CA ALA A 146 -3.85 -1.45 4.93
C ALA A 146 -3.37 -0.41 5.95
N PHE A 147 -2.59 -0.83 6.96
CA PHE A 147 -2.03 0.10 7.95
C PHE A 147 -1.04 1.07 7.31
N THR A 148 -0.13 0.57 6.47
CA THR A 148 0.88 1.38 5.82
C THR A 148 0.26 2.40 4.88
N GLU A 149 -0.69 1.96 4.07
CA GLU A 149 -1.37 2.80 3.10
C GLU A 149 -2.16 3.92 3.79
N GLN A 150 -2.94 3.57 4.81
CA GLN A 150 -3.72 4.53 5.58
C GLN A 150 -2.81 5.57 6.26
N LEU A 151 -1.68 5.15 6.82
CA LEU A 151 -0.71 6.06 7.45
C LEU A 151 0.02 6.94 6.43
N THR A 152 0.37 6.40 5.26
CA THR A 152 1.11 7.14 4.23
C THR A 152 0.25 8.23 3.61
N TYR A 153 -0.96 7.87 3.18
CA TYR A 153 -1.82 8.75 2.41
C TYR A 153 -2.67 9.63 3.32
N GLN A 154 -3.44 9.03 4.22
CA GLN A 154 -4.40 9.75 5.06
C GLN A 154 -3.73 10.35 6.31
N GLY A 155 -2.80 9.63 6.93
CA GLY A 155 -2.14 10.06 8.15
C GLY A 155 -1.05 11.12 7.92
N TYR A 156 -0.15 10.87 6.96
CA TYR A 156 1.03 11.70 6.75
C TYR A 156 0.85 12.73 5.62
N SER A 157 0.54 12.27 4.40
CA SER A 157 0.69 13.08 3.19
C SER A 157 -0.46 14.05 2.97
N LEU A 158 -1.71 13.60 3.02
CA LEU A 158 -2.89 14.43 2.74
C LEU A 158 -2.96 15.69 3.63
N PRO A 159 -2.89 15.62 4.97
CA PRO A 159 -3.03 16.81 5.82
C PRO A 159 -1.91 17.84 5.59
N ARG A 160 -0.70 17.37 5.25
CA ARG A 160 0.46 18.24 4.98
C ARG A 160 0.35 18.89 3.60
N LEU A 161 -0.11 18.16 2.59
CA LEU A 161 -0.34 18.68 1.24
C LEU A 161 -1.49 19.69 1.23
N GLU A 162 -2.59 19.42 1.93
CA GLU A 162 -3.69 20.38 2.08
C GLU A 162 -3.21 21.71 2.66
N LYS A 163 -2.37 21.64 3.71
CA LYS A 163 -1.79 22.83 4.34
C LYS A 163 -0.79 23.54 3.43
N ALA A 164 0.01 22.80 2.66
CA ALA A 164 1.05 23.37 1.80
C ALA A 164 0.48 24.04 0.54
N PHE A 165 -0.50 23.42 -0.11
CA PHE A 165 -1.12 23.94 -1.34
C PHE A 165 -2.35 24.82 -1.08
N SER A 166 -2.84 24.90 0.16
CA SER A 166 -4.08 25.62 0.53
C SER A 166 -5.30 25.21 -0.32
N SER A 167 -5.24 24.01 -0.92
CA SER A 167 -6.27 23.48 -1.82
C SER A 167 -6.45 21.99 -1.55
N LYS A 168 -7.66 21.62 -1.14
CA LYS A 168 -8.03 20.22 -0.88
C LYS A 168 -7.96 19.38 -2.15
N TRP A 169 -8.41 19.92 -3.28
CA TRP A 169 -8.45 19.20 -4.54
C TRP A 169 -7.07 18.85 -5.09
N ILE A 170 -6.10 19.76 -4.95
CA ILE A 170 -4.71 19.48 -5.36
C ILE A 170 -4.11 18.39 -4.47
N ALA A 171 -4.35 18.46 -3.15
CA ALA A 171 -3.88 17.44 -2.23
C ALA A 171 -4.50 16.06 -2.50
N ILE A 172 -5.80 16.01 -2.80
CA ILE A 172 -6.50 14.77 -3.19
C ILE A 172 -5.92 14.22 -4.50
N ALA A 173 -5.75 15.06 -5.52
CA ALA A 173 -5.22 14.63 -6.81
C ALA A 173 -3.78 14.09 -6.75
N ILE A 174 -2.98 14.53 -5.77
CA ILE A 174 -1.62 14.02 -5.56
C ILE A 174 -1.64 12.67 -4.83
N VAL A 175 -2.60 12.44 -3.94
CA VAL A 175 -2.64 11.26 -3.05
C VAL A 175 -3.49 10.12 -3.61
N SER A 176 -4.35 10.41 -4.60
CA SER A 176 -5.23 9.45 -5.28
C SER A 176 -4.53 8.79 -6.47
#